data_AF-A0A5J4QRH4-F1
#
_entry.id   AF-A0A5J4QRH4-F1
#
_cell.length_a   1.000
_cell.length_b   1.000
_cell.length_c   1.000
_cell.angle_alpha   90.00
_cell.angle_beta   90.00
_cell.angle_gamma   90.00
#
_symmetry.space_group_name_H-M   'P 1'
#
loop_
_entity.id
_entity.type
_entity.pdbx_description
1 polymer ?
#
loop_
_entity_poly.entity_id
_entity_poly.type
_entity_poly.pdbx_seq_one_letter_code
_entity_poly.pdbx_strand_id
1 'polypeptide(L)'
;MMKLVIVFTRHPVLGILLIPYIAETGEQNTITLVEQAFHASPSIIDGMNEAERKAIAIASCYTEKNLMKVYSKEKNVSDFLRKLLEKTLKEIVRPYIEKKLTEMITLIRTCGLPLYQKDSNNKILFDHNACYVSPDITEVSFHFEADESQFRYSLQCTDGEGNPVSLLEKKPITIITSSPANLLLGGELIAFRDIEASRLIPFTNKTTVSVDASFTEKYIEKIVLPIIRHHDITSRGLNIAEEHRACEALLAVEESVYEETVLRLSFRYGDKTFTPDFSSGNKFVYTQEENGKTAVCYFFRDTATERRLMQQLKEANLVRINESHFKPAESAQEKELSEWITNHRESLAGNFQLTNAKNQTVYCLDEIRMEQNRTDGVDWFELQITVVVGDCRIPFTRFRKHILNGIREFMLPDGRIILLPEEWFYKYADLFEYGDSSEKTIRLKPSLMGIVNAVSENKDPDSPISYTPKKKYDTPQRLKAQLRRYQQDGFNWMMHLKEHHFGGCLADDMGLGKTLQTLTLLLHTYDR
;
A
#
# COMPACT_ATOMS: atom_id res chain seq x y z
N MET A 1 -25.01 5.69 -49.92
CA MET A 1 -24.93 5.09 -48.57
C MET A 1 -24.25 6.10 -47.66
N MET A 2 -24.87 6.46 -46.53
CA MET A 2 -24.26 7.36 -45.54
C MET A 2 -23.28 6.57 -44.67
N LYS A 3 -22.12 7.15 -44.39
CA LYS A 3 -21.07 6.56 -43.54
C LYS A 3 -20.48 7.62 -42.61
N LEU A 4 -19.93 7.19 -41.48
CA LEU A 4 -19.18 8.07 -40.59
C LEU A 4 -17.73 8.18 -41.10
N VAL A 5 -17.21 9.41 -41.16
CA VAL A 5 -15.80 9.68 -41.42
C VAL A 5 -15.25 10.63 -40.36
N ILE A 6 -14.00 10.45 -39.96
CA ILE A 6 -13.31 11.37 -39.06
C ILE A 6 -12.52 12.37 -39.89
N VAL A 7 -12.69 13.66 -39.59
CA VAL A 7 -12.04 14.74 -40.32
C VAL A 7 -11.08 15.48 -39.40
N PHE A 8 -9.82 15.54 -39.81
CA PHE A 8 -8.80 16.38 -39.21
C PHE A 8 -9.16 17.86 -39.44
N THR A 9 -9.30 18.61 -38.35
CA THR A 9 -9.70 20.03 -38.37
C THR A 9 -8.78 20.86 -37.50
N ARG A 10 -8.24 21.97 -38.05
CA ARG A 10 -7.47 22.95 -37.28
C ARG A 10 -8.39 24.07 -36.78
N HIS A 11 -8.70 24.05 -35.50
CA HIS A 11 -9.46 25.09 -34.83
C HIS A 11 -8.53 26.26 -34.43
N PRO A 12 -8.95 27.53 -34.61
CA PRO A 12 -8.11 28.70 -34.38
C PRO A 12 -7.61 28.86 -32.93
N VAL A 13 -8.44 28.53 -31.94
CA VAL A 13 -8.10 28.62 -30.50
C VAL A 13 -7.67 27.27 -29.92
N LEU A 14 -8.48 26.22 -30.07
CA LEU A 14 -8.27 24.91 -29.44
C LEU A 14 -7.20 24.02 -30.12
N GLY A 15 -6.66 24.47 -31.26
CA GLY A 15 -5.67 23.72 -32.03
C GLY A 15 -6.30 22.59 -32.84
N ILE A 16 -5.61 21.46 -32.94
CA ILE A 16 -6.04 20.33 -33.78
C ILE A 16 -7.14 19.53 -33.08
N LEU A 17 -8.19 19.20 -33.84
CA LEU A 17 -9.33 18.39 -33.43
C LEU A 17 -9.64 17.32 -34.49
N LEU A 18 -10.16 16.18 -34.05
CA LEU A 18 -10.67 15.11 -34.91
C LEU A 18 -12.20 15.13 -34.82
N ILE A 19 -12.88 15.49 -35.90
CA ILE A 19 -14.32 15.73 -35.88
C ILE A 19 -15.04 14.66 -36.72
N PRO A 20 -15.98 13.89 -36.14
CA PRO A 20 -16.78 12.95 -36.89
C PRO A 20 -17.83 13.68 -37.74
N TYR A 21 -17.95 13.29 -39.00
CA TYR A 21 -18.94 13.77 -39.94
C TYR A 21 -19.76 12.61 -40.49
N ILE A 22 -21.03 12.87 -40.75
CA ILE A 22 -21.84 12.03 -41.63
C ILE A 22 -21.50 12.43 -43.07
N ALA A 23 -21.15 11.45 -43.88
CA ALA A 23 -20.76 11.68 -45.26
C ALA A 23 -21.45 10.71 -46.22
N GLU A 24 -21.73 11.20 -47.41
CA GLU A 24 -22.27 10.42 -48.51
C GLU A 24 -21.16 10.09 -49.51
N THR A 25 -21.17 8.85 -49.99
CA THR A 25 -20.26 8.46 -51.08
C THR A 25 -20.92 8.85 -52.41
N GLY A 26 -20.26 9.72 -53.16
CA GLY A 26 -20.70 10.22 -54.47
C GLY A 26 -20.10 9.42 -55.62
N GLU A 27 -20.24 9.96 -56.85
CA GLU A 27 -19.62 9.39 -58.04
C GLU A 27 -18.08 9.53 -57.99
N GLN A 28 -17.36 8.61 -58.66
CA GLN A 28 -15.89 8.62 -58.76
C GLN A 28 -15.15 8.58 -57.40
N ASN A 29 -15.68 7.83 -56.43
CA ASN A 29 -15.08 7.62 -55.11
C ASN A 29 -14.97 8.88 -54.23
N THR A 30 -15.72 9.94 -54.56
CA THR A 30 -15.76 11.17 -53.76
C THR A 30 -16.60 10.99 -52.50
N ILE A 31 -16.24 11.71 -51.43
CA ILE A 31 -16.96 11.71 -50.16
C ILE A 31 -17.46 13.12 -49.87
N THR A 32 -18.77 13.31 -49.79
CA THR A 32 -19.39 14.60 -49.49
C THR A 32 -19.81 14.67 -48.03
N LEU A 33 -19.23 15.61 -47.28
CA LEU A 33 -19.56 15.88 -45.89
C LEU A 33 -20.93 16.56 -45.80
N VAL A 34 -21.89 15.87 -45.19
CA VAL A 34 -23.27 16.35 -45.03
C VAL A 34 -23.36 17.25 -43.80
N GLU A 35 -23.08 16.68 -42.62
CA GLU A 35 -23.15 17.38 -41.34
C GLU A 35 -22.17 16.78 -40.32
N GLN A 36 -21.89 17.53 -39.25
CA GLN A 36 -21.16 17.00 -38.11
C GLN A 36 -22.02 15.97 -37.39
N ALA A 37 -21.43 14.83 -37.04
CA ALA A 37 -22.16 13.72 -36.43
C ALA A 37 -22.72 14.04 -35.03
N PHE A 38 -22.33 15.17 -34.42
CA PHE A 38 -22.95 15.71 -33.21
C PHE A 38 -24.43 16.08 -33.38
N HIS A 39 -24.87 16.30 -34.61
CA HIS A 39 -26.23 16.69 -34.98
C HIS A 39 -27.03 15.57 -35.64
N ALA A 40 -26.44 14.38 -35.78
CA ALA A 40 -27.07 13.24 -36.40
C ALA A 40 -28.40 12.88 -35.70
N SER A 41 -29.43 12.58 -36.49
CA SER A 41 -30.73 12.17 -35.97
C SER A 41 -30.65 10.80 -35.27
N PRO A 42 -31.55 10.50 -34.32
CA PRO A 42 -31.56 9.21 -33.61
C PRO A 42 -31.59 8.00 -34.56
N SER A 43 -32.30 8.10 -35.68
CA SER A 43 -32.37 7.03 -36.68
C SER A 43 -31.03 6.74 -37.37
N ILE A 44 -30.17 7.75 -37.55
CA ILE A 44 -28.81 7.54 -38.10
C ILE A 44 -27.92 6.91 -37.02
N ILE A 45 -28.03 7.36 -35.77
CA ILE A 45 -27.23 6.84 -34.64
C ILE A 45 -27.57 5.36 -34.37
N ASP A 46 -28.84 4.98 -34.46
CA ASP A 46 -29.29 3.60 -34.28
C ASP A 46 -28.70 2.64 -35.33
N GLY A 47 -28.41 3.13 -36.54
CA GLY A 47 -27.74 2.37 -37.59
C GLY A 47 -26.22 2.26 -37.47
N MET A 48 -25.58 3.00 -36.55
CA MET A 48 -24.13 3.00 -36.37
C MET A 48 -23.63 1.83 -35.53
N ASN A 49 -22.39 1.40 -35.82
CA ASN A 49 -21.70 0.42 -34.98
C ASN A 49 -21.19 1.05 -33.67
N GLU A 50 -20.72 0.21 -32.74
CA GLU A 50 -20.25 0.66 -31.43
C GLU A 50 -19.05 1.62 -31.52
N ALA A 51 -18.14 1.40 -32.47
CA ALA A 51 -16.97 2.25 -32.67
C ALA A 51 -17.37 3.65 -33.16
N GLU A 52 -18.29 3.75 -34.12
CA GLU A 52 -18.79 5.02 -34.63
C GLU A 52 -19.49 5.83 -33.53
N ARG A 53 -20.34 5.17 -32.71
CA ARG A 53 -20.99 5.82 -31.55
C ARG A 53 -19.97 6.31 -30.52
N LYS A 54 -18.95 5.50 -30.22
CA LYS A 54 -17.84 5.89 -29.33
C LYS A 54 -17.07 7.08 -29.88
N ALA A 55 -16.79 7.12 -31.18
CA ALA A 55 -16.10 8.26 -31.81
C ALA A 55 -16.89 9.56 -31.62
N ILE A 56 -18.21 9.53 -31.83
CA ILE A 56 -19.09 10.70 -31.59
C ILE A 56 -19.06 11.11 -30.11
N ALA A 57 -19.15 10.15 -29.19
CA ALA A 57 -19.11 10.42 -27.75
C ALA A 57 -17.78 11.06 -27.32
N ILE A 58 -16.65 10.52 -27.79
CA ILE A 58 -15.31 11.07 -27.53
C ILE A 58 -15.22 12.50 -28.08
N ALA A 59 -15.63 12.71 -29.34
CA ALA A 59 -15.54 14.03 -29.96
C ALA A 59 -16.47 15.07 -29.33
N SER A 60 -17.61 14.65 -28.80
CA SER A 60 -18.54 15.53 -28.08
C SER A 60 -17.89 16.16 -26.84
N CYS A 61 -16.93 15.47 -26.22
CA CYS A 61 -16.21 15.92 -25.03
C CYS A 61 -15.39 17.20 -25.26
N TYR A 62 -14.90 17.42 -26.48
CA TYR A 62 -14.08 18.58 -26.85
C TYR A 62 -14.76 19.53 -27.83
N THR A 63 -16.09 19.46 -27.95
CA THR A 63 -16.87 20.52 -28.61
C THR A 63 -16.76 21.81 -27.81
N GLU A 64 -16.78 22.96 -28.49
CA GLU A 64 -16.67 24.28 -27.85
C GLU A 64 -17.72 24.46 -26.76
N LYS A 65 -18.96 24.02 -27.03
CA LYS A 65 -20.09 24.08 -26.09
C LYS A 65 -19.84 23.23 -24.84
N ASN A 66 -19.27 22.03 -24.98
CA ASN A 66 -18.97 21.19 -23.83
C ASN A 66 -17.81 21.74 -23.00
N LEU A 67 -16.72 22.15 -23.66
CA LEU A 67 -15.58 22.77 -22.99
C LEU A 67 -15.96 24.04 -22.24
N MET A 68 -16.82 24.88 -22.82
CA MET A 68 -17.37 26.05 -22.15
C MET A 68 -18.11 25.67 -20.87
N LYS A 69 -19.00 24.66 -20.92
CA LYS A 69 -19.77 24.23 -19.74
C LYS A 69 -18.90 23.70 -18.61
N VAL A 70 -17.80 23.02 -18.94
CA VAL A 70 -16.91 22.38 -17.95
C VAL A 70 -15.90 23.38 -17.38
N TYR A 71 -15.32 24.24 -18.22
CA TYR A 71 -14.18 25.08 -17.85
C TYR A 71 -14.50 26.58 -17.73
N SER A 72 -15.77 26.98 -17.88
CA SER A 72 -16.16 28.38 -17.85
C SER A 72 -17.55 28.61 -17.28
N LYS A 73 -17.81 29.84 -16.84
CA LYS A 73 -19.13 30.34 -16.41
C LYS A 73 -19.83 31.17 -17.49
N GLU A 74 -19.20 31.33 -18.65
CA GLU A 74 -19.75 32.11 -19.77
C GLU A 74 -20.99 31.44 -20.36
N LYS A 75 -21.94 32.25 -20.85
CA LYS A 75 -23.22 31.76 -21.39
C LYS A 75 -23.18 31.46 -22.89
N ASN A 76 -22.16 31.97 -23.60
CA ASN A 76 -21.99 31.75 -25.03
C ASN A 76 -20.54 31.42 -25.38
N VAL A 77 -20.38 30.65 -26.46
CA VAL A 77 -19.09 30.09 -26.89
C VAL A 77 -18.09 31.15 -27.32
N SER A 78 -18.56 32.21 -27.98
CA SER A 78 -17.69 33.30 -28.45
C SER A 78 -16.98 34.00 -27.28
N ASP A 79 -17.74 34.32 -26.22
CA ASP A 79 -17.18 34.92 -25.00
C ASP A 79 -16.22 33.98 -24.29
N PHE A 80 -16.55 32.68 -24.23
CA PHE A 80 -15.66 31.67 -23.68
C PHE A 80 -14.32 31.64 -24.41
N LEU A 81 -14.32 31.48 -25.74
CA LEU A 81 -13.10 31.38 -26.52
C LEU A 81 -12.26 32.66 -26.45
N ARG A 82 -12.90 33.84 -26.42
CA ARG A 82 -12.21 35.14 -26.31
C ARG A 82 -11.60 35.37 -24.94
N LYS A 83 -12.26 34.95 -23.86
CA LYS A 83 -11.81 35.13 -22.47
C LYS A 83 -10.93 33.98 -21.96
N LEU A 84 -10.76 32.92 -22.75
CA LEU A 84 -9.97 31.77 -22.36
C LEU A 84 -8.48 32.17 -22.25
N LEU A 85 -7.99 32.24 -21.02
CA LEU A 85 -6.60 32.58 -20.74
C LEU A 85 -5.66 31.53 -21.35
N GLU A 86 -4.55 31.99 -21.93
CA GLU A 86 -3.55 31.11 -22.56
C GLU A 86 -2.99 30.07 -21.58
N LYS A 87 -2.77 30.46 -20.32
CA LYS A 87 -2.33 29.55 -19.26
C LYS A 87 -3.34 28.42 -19.02
N THR A 88 -4.62 28.74 -18.86
CA THR A 88 -5.70 27.76 -18.68
C THR A 88 -5.84 26.85 -19.90
N LEU A 89 -5.69 27.42 -21.11
CA LEU A 89 -5.71 26.64 -22.35
C LEU A 89 -4.57 25.61 -22.37
N LYS A 90 -3.33 26.02 -22.07
CA LYS A 90 -2.15 25.14 -22.12
C LYS A 90 -2.08 24.12 -20.98
N GLU A 91 -2.43 24.51 -19.76
CA GLU A 91 -2.23 23.67 -18.56
C GLU A 91 -3.44 22.79 -18.22
N ILE A 92 -4.65 23.14 -18.68
CA ILE A 92 -5.89 22.44 -18.28
C ILE A 92 -6.67 21.94 -19.49
N VAL A 93 -7.08 22.86 -20.39
CA VAL A 93 -8.01 22.51 -21.48
C VAL A 93 -7.34 21.63 -22.53
N ARG A 94 -6.12 21.98 -22.96
CA ARG A 94 -5.39 21.23 -24.00
C ARG A 94 -5.00 19.83 -23.54
N PRO A 95 -4.45 19.59 -22.32
CA PRO A 95 -4.21 18.23 -21.82
C PRO A 95 -5.47 17.37 -21.79
N TYR A 96 -6.63 17.95 -21.42
CA TYR A 96 -7.91 17.23 -21.48
C TYR A 96 -8.30 16.86 -22.92
N ILE A 97 -8.17 17.78 -23.87
CA ILE A 97 -8.42 17.52 -25.30
C ILE A 97 -7.48 16.42 -25.80
N GLU A 98 -6.18 16.48 -25.51
CA GLU A 98 -5.21 15.49 -25.98
C GLU A 98 -5.47 14.10 -25.41
N LYS A 99 -5.93 13.98 -24.16
CA LYS A 99 -6.40 12.71 -23.60
C LYS A 99 -7.53 12.12 -24.45
N LYS A 100 -8.53 12.93 -24.82
CA LYS A 100 -9.64 12.50 -25.69
C LYS A 100 -9.23 12.24 -27.13
N LEU A 101 -8.28 12.99 -27.67
CA LEU A 101 -7.72 12.73 -29.01
C LEU A 101 -6.95 11.40 -29.02
N THR A 102 -6.22 11.06 -27.95
CA THR A 102 -5.54 9.77 -27.83
C THR A 102 -6.54 8.60 -27.80
N GLU A 103 -7.65 8.75 -27.06
CA GLU A 103 -8.77 7.80 -27.10
C GLU A 103 -9.34 7.66 -28.54
N MET A 104 -9.54 8.78 -29.24
CA MET A 104 -10.04 8.78 -30.63
C MET A 104 -9.06 8.11 -31.60
N ILE A 105 -7.76 8.40 -31.52
CA ILE A 105 -6.73 7.82 -32.40
C ILE A 105 -6.62 6.31 -32.17
N THR A 106 -6.71 5.86 -30.92
CA THR A 106 -6.76 4.44 -30.59
C THR A 106 -7.93 3.78 -31.30
N LEU A 107 -9.12 4.39 -31.22
CA LEU A 107 -10.33 3.89 -31.87
C LEU A 107 -10.23 3.87 -33.40
N ILE A 108 -9.67 4.92 -34.01
CA ILE A 108 -9.41 5.00 -35.46
C ILE A 108 -8.50 3.84 -35.89
N ARG A 109 -7.42 3.59 -35.14
CA ARG A 109 -6.44 2.53 -35.43
C ARG A 109 -7.04 1.13 -35.28
N THR A 110 -7.67 0.85 -34.14
CA THR A 110 -8.14 -0.51 -33.82
C THR A 110 -9.40 -0.91 -34.58
N CYS A 111 -10.24 0.06 -34.94
CA CYS A 111 -11.51 -0.20 -35.63
C CYS A 111 -11.49 0.22 -37.11
N GLY A 112 -10.36 0.73 -37.62
CA GLY A 112 -10.21 1.15 -39.02
C GLY A 112 -11.14 2.27 -39.44
N LEU A 113 -11.45 3.22 -38.55
CA LEU A 113 -12.34 4.33 -38.89
C LEU A 113 -11.69 5.22 -39.96
N PRO A 114 -12.40 5.59 -41.05
CA PRO A 114 -11.80 6.41 -42.10
C PRO A 114 -11.40 7.80 -41.59
N LEU A 115 -10.14 8.19 -41.79
CA LEU A 115 -9.61 9.49 -41.42
C LEU A 115 -9.27 10.30 -42.67
N TYR A 116 -9.70 11.57 -42.70
CA TYR A 116 -9.43 12.48 -43.81
C TYR A 116 -8.84 13.80 -43.35
N GLN A 117 -7.92 14.35 -44.14
CA GLN A 117 -7.44 15.72 -44.03
C GLN A 117 -8.20 16.62 -45.00
N LYS A 118 -8.94 17.58 -44.44
CA LYS A 118 -9.76 18.51 -45.20
C LYS A 118 -8.98 19.79 -45.54
N ASP A 119 -8.98 20.16 -46.82
CA ASP A 119 -8.59 21.50 -47.25
C ASP A 119 -9.69 22.52 -46.94
N SER A 120 -9.30 23.74 -46.54
CA SER A 120 -10.19 24.75 -45.97
C SER A 120 -11.47 24.95 -46.79
N ASN A 121 -12.62 24.91 -46.10
CA ASN A 121 -13.98 25.08 -46.61
C ASN A 121 -14.53 24.06 -47.63
N ASN A 122 -13.76 23.07 -48.07
CA ASN A 122 -14.30 22.09 -49.02
C ASN A 122 -15.20 21.06 -48.33
N LYS A 123 -16.40 20.81 -48.88
CA LYS A 123 -17.31 19.75 -48.38
C LYS A 123 -17.06 18.42 -49.08
N ILE A 124 -16.35 18.43 -50.20
CA ILE A 124 -16.03 17.24 -50.98
C ILE A 124 -14.60 16.83 -50.63
N LEU A 125 -14.42 15.56 -50.29
CA LEU A 125 -13.16 14.90 -50.03
C LEU A 125 -12.90 13.88 -51.14
N PHE A 126 -11.66 13.81 -51.57
CA PHE A 126 -11.15 12.88 -52.58
C PHE A 126 -10.22 11.87 -51.92
N ASP A 127 -9.83 10.84 -52.67
CA ASP A 127 -8.94 9.77 -52.17
C ASP A 127 -7.59 10.31 -51.64
N HIS A 128 -7.04 11.37 -52.26
CA HIS A 128 -5.80 12.00 -51.77
C HIS A 128 -5.96 12.74 -50.44
N ASN A 129 -7.20 13.00 -49.99
CA ASN A 129 -7.47 13.55 -48.68
C ASN A 129 -7.50 12.46 -47.60
N ALA A 130 -7.54 11.17 -47.95
CA ALA A 130 -7.52 10.08 -46.98
C ALA A 130 -6.15 10.00 -46.31
N CYS A 131 -6.14 9.97 -44.99
CA CYS A 131 -4.92 9.73 -44.22
C CYS A 131 -4.71 8.22 -44.11
N TYR A 132 -3.49 7.76 -44.40
CA TYR A 132 -3.08 6.42 -44.03
C TYR A 132 -2.88 6.35 -42.52
N VAL A 133 -3.45 5.35 -41.84
CA VAL A 133 -3.33 5.21 -40.39
C VAL A 133 -2.51 3.96 -40.13
N SER A 134 -1.36 4.13 -39.48
CA SER A 134 -0.52 2.99 -39.10
C SER A 134 -1.27 2.10 -38.09
N PRO A 135 -1.42 0.79 -38.37
CA PRO A 135 -2.20 -0.10 -37.52
C PRO A 135 -1.51 -0.33 -36.17
N ASP A 136 -0.18 -0.26 -36.12
CA ASP A 136 0.62 -0.56 -34.94
C ASP A 136 1.10 0.70 -34.21
N ILE A 137 1.43 0.54 -32.92
CA ILE A 137 2.10 1.59 -32.16
C ILE A 137 3.58 1.50 -32.53
N THR A 138 4.16 2.62 -32.93
CA THR A 138 5.58 2.72 -33.24
C THR A 138 6.38 2.77 -31.95
N GLU A 139 7.31 1.83 -31.81
CA GLU A 139 8.32 1.82 -30.75
C GLU A 139 9.46 2.76 -31.10
N VAL A 140 10.07 3.34 -30.08
CA VAL A 140 11.20 4.25 -30.24
C VAL A 140 12.37 3.74 -29.40
N SER A 141 13.53 3.63 -30.03
CA SER A 141 14.79 3.37 -29.35
C SER A 141 15.76 4.51 -29.61
N PHE A 142 16.64 4.77 -28.63
CA PHE A 142 17.62 5.83 -28.72
C PHE A 142 19.04 5.27 -28.66
N HIS A 143 19.91 5.89 -29.45
CA HIS A 143 21.34 5.66 -29.37
C HIS A 143 22.03 6.94 -28.93
N PHE A 144 22.84 6.85 -27.87
CA PHE A 144 23.58 7.98 -27.31
C PHE A 144 25.09 7.76 -27.45
N GLU A 145 25.80 8.74 -27.98
CA GLU A 145 27.26 8.73 -28.06
C GLU A 145 27.82 9.97 -27.36
N ALA A 146 28.81 9.78 -26.49
CA ALA A 146 29.54 10.86 -25.85
C ALA A 146 31.04 10.62 -25.97
N ASP A 147 31.76 11.62 -26.46
CA ASP A 147 33.22 11.66 -26.50
C ASP A 147 33.75 12.97 -25.92
N GLU A 148 35.06 13.19 -25.96
CA GLU A 148 35.69 14.41 -25.39
C GLU A 148 35.30 15.70 -26.13
N SER A 149 34.76 15.60 -27.35
CA SER A 149 34.44 16.73 -28.21
C SER A 149 32.93 17.00 -28.32
N GLN A 150 32.11 15.95 -28.40
CA GLN A 150 30.69 16.07 -28.69
C GLN A 150 29.84 15.05 -27.95
N PHE A 151 28.59 15.46 -27.69
CA PHE A 151 27.49 14.59 -27.32
C PHE A 151 26.51 14.49 -28.49
N ARG A 152 26.20 13.27 -28.91
CA ARG A 152 25.33 12.95 -30.04
C ARG A 152 24.26 11.96 -29.67
N TYR A 153 23.09 12.08 -30.28
CA TYR A 153 22.07 11.06 -30.17
C TYR A 153 21.22 10.95 -31.42
N SER A 154 20.82 9.72 -31.71
CA SER A 154 19.91 9.35 -32.81
C SER A 154 18.74 8.56 -32.27
N LEU A 155 17.63 8.57 -33.00
CA LEU A 155 16.51 7.67 -32.72
C LEU A 155 16.35 6.66 -33.86
N GLN A 156 15.81 5.50 -33.51
CA GLN A 156 15.29 4.53 -34.45
C GLN A 156 13.85 4.22 -34.06
N CYS A 157 12.96 4.25 -35.06
CA CYS A 157 11.55 3.91 -34.89
C CYS A 157 11.27 2.59 -35.57
N THR A 158 10.47 1.73 -34.94
CA THR A 158 10.05 0.45 -35.52
C THR A 158 8.55 0.24 -35.35
N ASP A 159 7.92 -0.43 -36.32
CA ASP A 159 6.52 -0.85 -36.22
C ASP A 159 6.35 -2.07 -35.30
N GLY A 160 5.12 -2.61 -35.21
CA GLY A 160 4.80 -3.76 -34.37
C GLY A 160 5.46 -5.07 -34.81
N GLU A 161 5.97 -5.14 -36.04
CA GLU A 161 6.69 -6.28 -36.59
C GLU A 161 8.23 -6.11 -36.51
N GLY A 162 8.69 -4.95 -36.03
CA GLY A 162 10.11 -4.60 -35.93
C GLY A 162 10.71 -3.98 -37.20
N ASN A 163 9.90 -3.65 -38.21
CA ASN A 163 10.38 -3.00 -39.42
C ASN A 163 10.67 -1.52 -39.16
N PRO A 164 11.73 -0.93 -39.77
CA PRO A 164 12.10 0.46 -39.54
C PRO A 164 11.08 1.45 -40.10
N VAL A 165 10.66 2.41 -39.28
CA VAL A 165 9.76 3.51 -39.64
C VAL A 165 10.56 4.80 -39.77
N SER A 166 10.70 5.33 -40.98
CA SER A 166 11.39 6.61 -41.19
C SER A 166 10.47 7.80 -40.94
N LEU A 167 10.98 8.80 -40.21
CA LEU A 167 10.34 10.09 -39.98
C LEU A 167 10.85 11.20 -40.93
N LEU A 168 11.92 10.92 -41.67
CA LEU A 168 12.63 11.90 -42.48
C LEU A 168 11.81 12.33 -43.70
N GLU A 169 11.85 13.63 -43.99
CA GLU A 169 11.32 14.23 -45.21
C GLU A 169 9.80 14.04 -45.45
N LYS A 170 9.07 13.46 -44.49
CA LYS A 170 7.61 13.33 -44.52
C LYS A 170 6.94 14.64 -44.10
N LYS A 171 6.74 15.55 -45.06
CA LYS A 171 6.09 16.86 -44.85
C LYS A 171 4.66 16.89 -45.44
N PRO A 172 3.72 17.66 -44.86
CA PRO A 172 3.86 18.49 -43.65
C PRO A 172 3.89 17.63 -42.37
N ILE A 173 4.48 18.20 -41.31
CA ILE A 173 4.56 17.57 -39.98
C ILE A 173 3.51 18.22 -39.09
N THR A 174 2.61 17.41 -38.56
CA THR A 174 1.51 17.90 -37.73
C THR A 174 1.42 17.11 -36.43
N ILE A 175 1.54 17.80 -35.30
CA ILE A 175 1.42 17.20 -33.96
C ILE A 175 -0.05 17.16 -33.56
N ILE A 176 -0.66 15.97 -33.50
CA ILE A 176 -2.06 15.83 -33.07
C ILE A 176 -2.13 15.84 -31.54
N THR A 177 -1.26 15.08 -30.88
CA THR A 177 -1.09 15.06 -29.42
C THR A 177 0.40 15.16 -29.07
N SER A 178 0.69 15.78 -27.93
CA SER A 178 2.06 16.03 -27.49
C SER A 178 2.66 14.87 -26.68
N SER A 179 1.88 14.19 -25.83
CA SER A 179 2.33 13.04 -25.02
C SER A 179 1.15 12.11 -24.65
N PRO A 180 1.13 10.84 -25.07
CA PRO A 180 2.06 10.25 -26.05
C PRO A 180 1.92 10.95 -27.41
N ALA A 181 3.00 10.99 -28.17
CA ALA A 181 3.05 11.65 -29.47
C ALA A 181 2.20 10.89 -30.49
N ASN A 182 1.31 11.61 -31.17
CA ASN A 182 0.65 11.15 -32.38
C ASN A 182 0.90 12.19 -33.47
N LEU A 183 1.59 11.79 -34.54
CA LEU A 183 2.03 12.69 -35.60
C LEU A 183 1.35 12.31 -36.91
N LEU A 184 0.89 13.31 -37.64
CA LEU A 184 0.50 13.17 -39.05
C LEU A 184 1.66 13.69 -39.90
N LEU A 185 2.32 12.77 -40.61
CA LEU A 185 3.52 13.00 -41.42
C LEU A 185 3.22 12.71 -42.90
N GLY A 186 3.13 13.75 -43.73
CA GLY A 186 2.90 13.58 -45.17
C GLY A 186 1.62 12.80 -45.54
N GLY A 187 0.60 12.82 -44.68
CA GLY A 187 -0.66 12.07 -44.85
C GLY A 187 -0.73 10.75 -44.08
N GLU A 188 0.35 10.34 -43.43
CA GLU A 188 0.39 9.14 -42.59
C GLU A 188 0.27 9.49 -41.09
N LEU A 189 -0.71 8.92 -40.40
CA LEU A 189 -0.89 9.04 -38.95
C LEU A 189 -0.10 7.93 -38.26
N ILE A 190 0.92 8.33 -37.50
CA ILE A 190 1.80 7.46 -36.72
C ILE A 190 1.58 7.74 -35.23
N ALA A 191 1.23 6.70 -34.48
CA ALA A 191 1.10 6.71 -33.04
C ALA A 191 2.37 6.16 -32.39
N PHE A 192 2.94 6.86 -31.41
CA PHE A 192 4.17 6.45 -30.74
C PHE A 192 3.91 6.06 -29.28
N ARG A 193 4.64 5.05 -28.78
CA ARG A 193 4.57 4.65 -27.37
C ARG A 193 5.28 5.69 -26.49
N ASP A 194 4.61 6.16 -25.44
CA ASP A 194 5.18 6.88 -24.27
C ASP A 194 6.32 7.89 -24.54
N ILE A 195 6.20 8.67 -25.62
CA ILE A 195 7.19 9.69 -26.00
C ILE A 195 6.54 11.03 -26.30
N GLU A 196 7.24 12.11 -25.95
CA GLU A 196 6.82 13.47 -26.28
C GLU A 196 7.14 13.83 -27.73
N ALA A 197 6.21 14.50 -28.40
CA ALA A 197 6.37 14.93 -29.79
C ALA A 197 7.63 15.81 -29.98
N SER A 198 7.93 16.68 -29.01
CA SER A 198 9.11 17.57 -29.01
C SER A 198 10.44 16.82 -29.18
N ARG A 199 10.51 15.55 -28.75
CA ARG A 199 11.70 14.69 -28.87
C ARG A 199 11.82 14.03 -30.25
N LEU A 200 10.69 13.90 -30.97
CA LEU A 200 10.63 13.34 -32.32
C LEU A 200 10.85 14.40 -33.41
N ILE A 201 10.34 15.63 -33.21
CA ILE A 201 10.38 16.70 -34.23
C ILE A 201 11.79 16.94 -34.82
N PRO A 202 12.88 17.01 -34.02
CA PRO A 202 14.21 17.22 -34.59
C PRO A 202 14.56 16.20 -35.68
N PHE A 203 14.10 14.97 -35.54
CA PHE A 203 14.47 13.87 -36.42
C PHE A 203 13.63 13.71 -37.69
N THR A 204 12.67 14.62 -37.87
CA THR A 204 11.95 14.74 -39.14
C THR A 204 12.79 15.40 -40.24
N ASN A 205 13.88 16.08 -39.87
CA ASN A 205 14.78 16.78 -40.80
C ASN A 205 16.25 16.34 -40.72
N LYS A 206 16.65 15.56 -39.71
CA LYS A 206 18.04 15.10 -39.51
C LYS A 206 18.05 13.74 -38.83
N THR A 207 19.11 12.96 -39.04
CA THR A 207 19.24 11.62 -38.44
C THR A 207 19.85 11.65 -37.04
N THR A 208 20.61 12.70 -36.72
CA THR A 208 21.36 12.81 -35.47
C THR A 208 21.30 14.25 -34.95
N VAL A 209 21.16 14.39 -33.64
CA VAL A 209 21.34 15.67 -32.93
C VAL A 209 22.73 15.67 -32.30
N SER A 210 23.48 16.74 -32.49
CA SER A 210 24.85 16.88 -31.97
C SER A 210 24.99 18.20 -31.22
N VAL A 211 25.68 18.17 -30.09
CA VAL A 211 26.10 19.34 -29.31
C VAL A 211 27.54 19.18 -28.82
N ASP A 212 28.13 20.29 -28.40
CA ASP A 212 29.45 20.31 -27.77
C ASP A 212 29.46 19.52 -26.44
N ALA A 213 30.57 18.85 -26.14
CA ALA A 213 30.73 18.02 -24.95
C ALA A 213 30.50 18.79 -23.63
N SER A 214 30.70 20.12 -23.60
CA SER A 214 30.40 20.95 -22.43
C SER A 214 28.92 20.92 -22.00
N PHE A 215 28.01 20.52 -22.90
CA PHE A 215 26.58 20.38 -22.61
C PHE A 215 26.16 18.95 -22.21
N THR A 216 27.09 17.99 -22.15
CA THR A 216 26.80 16.58 -21.90
C THR A 216 25.94 16.37 -20.65
N GLU A 217 26.34 16.92 -19.50
CA GLU A 217 25.59 16.78 -18.24
C GLU A 217 24.15 17.31 -18.35
N LYS A 218 23.97 18.46 -18.99
CA LYS A 218 22.65 19.05 -19.23
C LYS A 218 21.77 18.18 -20.13
N TYR A 219 22.37 17.49 -21.11
CA TYR A 219 21.66 16.55 -21.98
C TYR A 219 21.37 15.22 -21.29
N ILE A 220 22.26 14.75 -20.41
CA ILE A 220 21.98 13.59 -19.54
C ILE A 220 20.70 13.86 -18.75
N GLU A 221 20.64 14.97 -18.03
CA GLU A 221 19.48 15.32 -17.20
C GLU A 221 18.19 15.53 -17.99
N LYS A 222 18.24 16.27 -19.11
CA LYS A 222 17.04 16.70 -19.84
C LYS A 222 16.56 15.74 -20.92
N ILE A 223 17.44 14.89 -21.44
CA ILE A 223 17.15 14.01 -22.58
C ILE A 223 17.33 12.55 -22.19
N VAL A 224 18.51 12.17 -21.66
CA VAL A 224 18.81 10.75 -21.36
C VAL A 224 17.91 10.22 -20.24
N LEU A 225 17.85 10.90 -19.08
CA LEU A 225 17.07 10.42 -17.93
C LEU A 225 15.57 10.23 -18.24
N PRO A 226 14.87 11.19 -18.91
CA PRO A 226 13.46 10.99 -19.25
C PRO A 226 13.22 9.90 -20.29
N ILE A 227 14.18 9.66 -21.20
CA ILE A 227 14.07 8.64 -22.25
C ILE A 227 14.26 7.24 -21.66
N ILE A 228 15.31 7.03 -20.86
CA ILE A 228 15.64 5.72 -20.28
C ILE A 228 14.45 5.13 -19.51
N ARG A 229 13.62 5.95 -18.87
CA ARG A 229 12.46 5.51 -18.08
C ARG A 229 11.44 4.69 -18.87
N HIS A 230 11.28 4.97 -20.16
CA HIS A 230 10.19 4.43 -20.98
C HIS A 230 10.67 3.74 -22.25
N HIS A 231 11.93 3.92 -22.63
CA HIS A 231 12.46 3.49 -23.93
C HIS A 231 13.72 2.64 -23.77
N ASP A 232 13.91 1.74 -24.72
CA ASP A 232 15.16 1.02 -24.87
C ASP A 232 16.24 1.96 -25.41
N ILE A 233 17.44 1.80 -24.87
CA ILE A 233 18.56 2.65 -25.22
C ILE A 233 19.83 1.83 -25.45
N THR A 234 20.69 2.37 -26.29
CA THR A 234 22.06 1.93 -26.43
C THR A 234 22.96 3.14 -26.23
N SER A 235 24.15 2.93 -25.66
CA SER A 235 25.10 4.01 -25.44
C SER A 235 26.53 3.62 -25.78
N ARG A 236 27.31 4.62 -26.19
CA ARG A 236 28.75 4.54 -26.35
C ARG A 236 29.40 5.74 -25.67
N GLY A 237 30.31 5.49 -24.72
CA GLY A 237 31.01 6.54 -23.99
C GLY A 237 30.23 7.17 -22.82
N LEU A 238 28.93 6.91 -22.69
CA LEU A 238 28.17 7.16 -21.46
C LEU A 238 28.21 5.94 -20.56
N ASN A 239 28.49 6.14 -19.28
CA ASN A 239 28.37 5.10 -18.27
C ASN A 239 26.90 4.95 -17.89
N ILE A 240 26.24 3.93 -18.44
CA ILE A 240 24.85 3.59 -18.14
C ILE A 240 24.83 2.15 -17.66
N ALA A 241 24.34 1.93 -16.45
CA ALA A 241 24.32 0.63 -15.82
C ALA A 241 22.91 0.26 -15.34
N GLU A 242 22.52 -0.98 -15.64
CA GLU A 242 21.39 -1.62 -14.98
C GLU A 242 21.86 -2.26 -13.67
N GLU A 243 21.15 -1.96 -12.60
CA GLU A 243 21.36 -2.54 -11.28
C GLU A 243 20.23 -3.50 -10.94
N HIS A 244 20.57 -4.58 -10.24
CA HIS A 244 19.60 -5.40 -9.55
C HIS A 244 19.56 -5.02 -8.08
N ARG A 245 18.36 -4.76 -7.56
CA ARG A 245 18.13 -4.47 -6.14
C ARG A 245 17.08 -5.42 -5.60
N ALA A 246 17.36 -6.01 -4.43
CA ALA A 246 16.42 -6.88 -3.75
C ALA A 246 15.16 -6.09 -3.33
N CYS A 247 14.00 -6.73 -3.45
CA CYS A 247 12.73 -6.18 -2.99
C CYS A 247 12.53 -6.55 -1.52
N GLU A 248 12.61 -5.56 -0.65
CA GLU A 248 12.37 -5.72 0.79
C GLU A 248 11.01 -5.14 1.16
N ALA A 249 10.08 -5.97 1.66
CA ALA A 249 8.78 -5.49 2.10
C ALA A 249 8.82 -5.01 3.55
N LEU A 250 8.49 -3.73 3.74
CA LEU A 250 8.45 -3.09 5.04
C LEU A 250 6.99 -2.87 5.46
N LEU A 251 6.63 -3.36 6.64
CA LEU A 251 5.37 -3.04 7.29
C LEU A 251 5.65 -2.10 8.46
N ALA A 252 5.10 -0.90 8.42
CA ALA A 252 5.23 0.05 9.51
C ALA A 252 3.94 0.09 10.33
N VAL A 253 4.04 -0.08 11.66
CA VAL A 253 2.91 0.11 12.58
C VAL A 253 2.73 1.62 12.82
N GLU A 254 1.53 2.12 12.52
CA GLU A 254 1.16 3.54 12.59
C GLU A 254 -0.17 3.74 13.33
N GLU A 255 -0.31 4.88 14.00
CA GLU A 255 -1.61 5.35 14.49
C GLU A 255 -2.23 6.25 13.42
N SER A 256 -3.47 5.93 13.05
CA SER A 256 -4.26 6.77 12.16
C SER A 256 -4.70 8.05 12.87
N VAL A 257 -5.26 9.00 12.11
CA VAL A 257 -5.83 10.25 12.63
C VAL A 257 -6.99 10.00 13.62
N TYR A 258 -7.61 8.82 13.55
CA TYR A 258 -8.69 8.40 14.44
C TYR A 258 -8.21 7.50 15.60
N GLU A 259 -6.91 7.50 15.88
CA GLU A 259 -6.27 6.68 16.93
C GLU A 259 -6.40 5.15 16.69
N GLU A 260 -6.86 4.71 15.50
CA GLU A 260 -6.80 3.30 15.11
C GLU A 260 -5.38 2.92 14.68
N THR A 261 -4.85 1.79 15.17
CA THR A 261 -3.56 1.25 14.71
C THR A 261 -3.71 0.57 13.36
N VAL A 262 -2.84 0.92 12.41
CA VAL A 262 -2.84 0.41 11.03
C VAL A 262 -1.43 -0.03 10.60
N LEU A 263 -1.36 -0.92 9.61
CA LEU A 263 -0.10 -1.31 8.98
C LEU A 263 0.09 -0.56 7.67
N ARG A 264 1.19 0.16 7.51
CA ARG A 264 1.60 0.78 6.26
C ARG A 264 2.62 -0.10 5.54
N LEU A 265 2.23 -0.64 4.39
CA LEU A 265 3.10 -1.40 3.50
C LEU A 265 3.91 -0.48 2.58
N SER A 266 5.20 -0.76 2.47
CA SER A 266 6.09 -0.15 1.49
C SER A 266 7.16 -1.15 1.03
N PHE A 267 7.76 -0.91 -0.13
CA PHE A 267 8.81 -1.75 -0.70
C PHE A 267 10.10 -0.96 -0.83
N ARG A 268 11.16 -1.46 -0.21
CA ARG A 268 12.50 -0.86 -0.23
C ARG A 268 13.40 -1.60 -1.23
N TYR A 269 14.11 -0.82 -2.03
CA TYR A 269 15.11 -1.26 -3.01
C TYR A 269 16.40 -0.47 -2.76
N GLY A 270 17.25 -0.97 -1.87
CA GLY A 270 18.41 -0.23 -1.38
C GLY A 270 18.00 1.00 -0.57
N ASP A 271 18.34 2.20 -1.06
CA ASP A 271 18.03 3.49 -0.42
C ASP A 271 16.65 4.07 -0.82
N LYS A 272 15.95 3.45 -1.77
CA LYS A 272 14.65 3.93 -2.27
C LYS A 272 13.50 3.12 -1.68
N THR A 273 12.44 3.83 -1.28
CA THR A 273 11.22 3.22 -0.75
C THR A 273 10.02 3.65 -1.60
N PHE A 274 9.19 2.70 -2.00
CA PHE A 274 8.01 2.91 -2.82
C PHE A 274 6.75 2.46 -2.08
N THR A 275 5.66 3.19 -2.29
CA THR A 275 4.33 2.68 -1.97
C THR A 275 3.94 1.61 -2.99
N PRO A 276 3.05 0.68 -2.64
CA PRO A 276 2.52 -0.35 -3.54
C PRO A 276 1.56 0.24 -4.60
N ASP A 277 1.99 1.27 -5.31
CA ASP A 277 1.33 1.86 -6.48
C ASP A 277 1.99 1.34 -7.76
N PHE A 278 1.17 0.77 -8.64
CA PHE A 278 1.57 0.20 -9.92
C PHE A 278 1.14 1.05 -11.12
N SER A 279 0.55 2.23 -10.88
CA SER A 279 0.22 3.18 -11.95
C SER A 279 1.46 3.90 -12.47
N SER A 280 2.46 4.06 -11.61
CA SER A 280 3.78 4.59 -11.96
C SER A 280 4.64 3.49 -12.61
N GLY A 281 5.45 3.86 -13.60
CA GLY A 281 6.37 2.92 -14.27
C GLY A 281 7.26 2.14 -13.29
N ASN A 282 7.64 0.92 -13.65
CA ASN A 282 8.46 0.04 -12.81
C ASN A 282 9.96 0.32 -12.90
N LYS A 283 10.41 1.13 -13.86
CA LYS A 283 11.83 1.49 -14.05
C LYS A 283 12.16 2.79 -13.33
N PHE A 284 13.11 2.72 -12.39
CA PHE A 284 13.61 3.88 -11.67
C PHE A 284 15.00 4.25 -12.18
N VAL A 285 15.22 5.53 -12.48
CA VAL A 285 16.46 6.04 -13.08
C VAL A 285 17.01 7.19 -12.24
N TYR A 286 18.30 7.16 -11.94
CA TYR A 286 18.99 8.16 -11.14
C TYR A 286 20.44 8.35 -11.64
N THR A 287 21.11 9.38 -11.14
CA THR A 287 22.52 9.64 -11.44
C THR A 287 23.37 9.44 -10.20
N GLN A 288 24.60 8.99 -10.42
CA GLN A 288 25.63 8.86 -9.39
C GLN A 288 26.96 9.35 -9.96
N GLU A 289 27.83 9.90 -9.10
CA GLU A 289 29.18 10.27 -9.50
C GLU A 289 30.13 9.08 -9.33
N GLU A 290 30.81 8.70 -10.41
CA GLU A 290 31.81 7.64 -10.43
C GLU A 290 33.09 8.15 -11.08
N ASN A 291 34.21 8.14 -10.34
CA ASN A 291 35.52 8.60 -10.82
C ASN A 291 35.50 10.03 -11.44
N GLY A 292 34.67 10.92 -10.89
CA GLY A 292 34.53 12.31 -11.37
C GLY A 292 33.72 12.46 -12.66
N LYS A 293 32.99 11.42 -13.09
CA LYS A 293 32.05 11.46 -14.21
C LYS A 293 30.66 11.03 -13.76
N THR A 294 29.61 11.57 -14.39
CA THR A 294 28.24 11.16 -14.12
C THR A 294 27.96 9.79 -14.73
N ALA A 295 27.58 8.84 -13.89
CA ALA A 295 27.00 7.56 -14.26
C ALA A 295 25.47 7.63 -14.16
N VAL A 296 24.78 7.04 -15.13
CA VAL A 296 23.33 6.90 -15.12
C VAL A 296 22.99 5.47 -14.72
N CYS A 297 22.38 5.31 -13.56
CA CYS A 297 21.99 4.01 -13.05
C CYS A 297 20.47 3.86 -13.11
N TYR A 298 20.01 2.64 -13.36
CA TYR A 298 18.59 2.32 -13.25
C TYR A 298 18.35 0.91 -12.75
N PHE A 299 17.20 0.69 -12.15
CA PHE A 299 16.74 -0.64 -11.74
C PHE A 299 15.23 -0.78 -11.95
N PHE A 300 14.77 -2.02 -11.98
CA PHE A 300 13.35 -2.33 -12.08
C PHE A 300 12.79 -2.76 -10.72
N ARG A 301 11.62 -2.24 -10.37
CA ARG A 301 10.79 -2.78 -9.29
C ARG A 301 10.31 -4.17 -9.67
N ASP A 302 10.45 -5.12 -8.74
CA ASP A 302 9.89 -6.46 -8.86
C ASP A 302 8.39 -6.43 -8.52
N THR A 303 7.60 -5.92 -9.47
CA THR A 303 6.15 -5.79 -9.29
C THR A 303 5.44 -7.13 -9.15
N ALA A 304 6.07 -8.25 -9.54
CA ALA A 304 5.51 -9.58 -9.37
C ALA A 304 5.57 -9.98 -7.89
N THR A 305 6.74 -9.85 -7.28
CA THR A 305 6.93 -10.08 -5.84
C THR A 305 6.10 -9.11 -5.00
N GLU A 306 6.07 -7.82 -5.35
CA GLU A 306 5.24 -6.83 -4.65
C GLU A 306 3.76 -7.21 -4.61
N ARG A 307 3.18 -7.60 -5.77
CA ARG A 307 1.77 -8.04 -5.84
C ARG A 307 1.52 -9.32 -5.05
N ARG A 308 2.45 -10.27 -5.09
CA ARG A 308 2.36 -11.52 -4.30
C ARG A 308 2.31 -11.23 -2.81
N LEU A 309 3.20 -10.38 -2.31
CA LEU A 309 3.26 -10.00 -0.89
C LEU A 309 2.01 -9.23 -0.45
N MET A 310 1.48 -8.34 -1.29
CA MET A 310 0.18 -7.70 -1.03
C MET A 310 -0.97 -8.70 -0.95
N GLN A 311 -0.95 -9.72 -1.82
CA GLN A 311 -1.98 -10.75 -1.84
C GLN A 311 -1.92 -11.62 -0.58
N GLN A 312 -0.72 -11.94 -0.08
CA GLN A 312 -0.54 -12.65 1.19
C GLN A 312 -1.16 -11.90 2.38
N LEU A 313 -1.03 -10.57 2.44
CA LEU A 313 -1.67 -9.78 3.50
C LEU A 313 -3.20 -9.87 3.45
N LYS A 314 -3.78 -9.88 2.23
CA LYS A 314 -5.22 -10.06 2.05
C LYS A 314 -5.70 -11.45 2.46
N GLU A 315 -4.94 -12.49 2.09
CA GLU A 315 -5.22 -13.88 2.46
C GLU A 315 -5.12 -14.09 3.98
N ALA A 316 -4.26 -13.32 4.64
CA ALA A 316 -4.17 -13.25 6.09
C ALA A 316 -5.24 -12.32 6.73
N ASN A 317 -6.38 -12.11 6.08
CA ASN A 317 -7.52 -11.33 6.57
C ASN A 317 -7.26 -9.83 6.83
N LEU A 318 -6.25 -9.21 6.20
CA LEU A 318 -6.12 -7.75 6.20
C LEU A 318 -6.87 -7.12 5.02
N VAL A 319 -7.63 -6.06 5.32
CA VAL A 319 -8.28 -5.24 4.30
C VAL A 319 -7.47 -3.97 4.06
N ARG A 320 -7.31 -3.64 2.78
CA ARG A 320 -6.65 -2.42 2.31
C ARG A 320 -7.60 -1.22 2.46
N ILE A 321 -7.20 -0.23 3.24
CA ILE A 321 -7.97 1.01 3.49
C ILE A 321 -7.70 2.04 2.37
N ASN A 322 -6.44 2.16 1.97
CA ASN A 322 -5.96 3.05 0.91
C ASN A 322 -4.76 2.43 0.19
N GLU A 323 -4.03 3.18 -0.63
CA GLU A 323 -2.93 2.61 -1.40
C GLU A 323 -1.91 1.81 -0.56
N SER A 324 -1.52 2.25 0.63
CA SER A 324 -0.48 1.56 1.42
C SER A 324 -0.95 1.00 2.76
N HIS A 325 -2.15 1.36 3.24
CA HIS A 325 -2.58 1.03 4.60
C HIS A 325 -3.51 -0.18 4.68
N PHE A 326 -3.29 -1.01 5.69
CA PHE A 326 -4.01 -2.24 5.97
C PHE A 326 -4.50 -2.28 7.42
N LYS A 327 -5.65 -2.89 7.64
CA LYS A 327 -6.16 -3.24 8.97
C LYS A 327 -6.85 -4.61 8.97
N PRO A 328 -7.02 -5.26 10.12
CA PRO A 328 -7.83 -6.48 10.21
C PRO A 328 -9.23 -6.27 9.63
N ALA A 329 -9.72 -7.26 8.87
CA ALA A 329 -11.08 -7.26 8.36
C ALA A 329 -12.09 -7.30 9.52
N GLU A 330 -13.31 -6.76 9.32
CA GLU A 330 -14.39 -6.93 10.31
C GLU A 330 -14.78 -8.40 10.54
N SER A 331 -14.50 -9.26 9.55
CA SER A 331 -14.70 -10.71 9.61
C SER A 331 -13.51 -11.47 10.20
N ALA A 332 -12.39 -10.81 10.52
CA ALA A 332 -11.25 -11.45 11.15
C ALA A 332 -11.63 -11.90 12.57
N GLN A 333 -11.00 -12.98 13.04
CA GLN A 333 -11.17 -13.42 14.43
C GLN A 333 -10.54 -12.41 15.38
N GLU A 334 -9.39 -11.87 14.99
CA GLU A 334 -8.64 -10.85 15.71
C GLU A 334 -9.21 -9.46 15.43
N LYS A 335 -9.66 -8.78 16.48
CA LYS A 335 -10.18 -7.40 16.37
C LYS A 335 -9.09 -6.35 16.48
N GLU A 336 -8.04 -6.64 17.24
CA GLU A 336 -6.90 -5.76 17.40
C GLU A 336 -5.74 -6.14 16.47
N LEU A 337 -5.02 -5.13 15.98
CA LEU A 337 -3.87 -5.36 15.12
C LEU A 337 -2.70 -6.05 15.87
N SER A 338 -2.51 -5.76 17.15
CA SER A 338 -1.50 -6.41 18.00
C SER A 338 -1.71 -7.92 18.11
N GLU A 339 -2.97 -8.34 18.30
CA GLU A 339 -3.35 -9.75 18.34
C GLU A 339 -3.09 -10.41 16.97
N TRP A 340 -3.52 -9.75 15.90
CA TRP A 340 -3.28 -10.22 14.53
C TRP A 340 -1.79 -10.42 14.22
N ILE A 341 -0.93 -9.46 14.57
CA ILE A 341 0.53 -9.56 14.37
C ILE A 341 1.11 -10.76 15.12
N THR A 342 0.64 -11.00 16.35
CA THR A 342 1.11 -12.09 17.21
C THR A 342 0.75 -13.46 16.62
N ASN A 343 -0.46 -13.60 16.07
CA ASN A 343 -0.95 -14.83 15.45
C ASN A 343 -0.31 -15.10 14.08
N HIS A 344 0.10 -14.06 13.36
CA HIS A 344 0.68 -14.17 12.01
C HIS A 344 2.21 -13.99 11.97
N ARG A 345 2.88 -14.06 13.13
CA ARG A 345 4.33 -13.79 13.29
C ARG A 345 5.24 -14.60 12.35
N GLU A 346 4.94 -15.87 12.12
CA GLU A 346 5.76 -16.76 11.29
C GLU A 346 5.69 -16.35 9.80
N SER A 347 4.48 -16.03 9.32
CA SER A 347 4.26 -15.54 7.97
C SER A 347 4.93 -14.18 7.74
N LEU A 348 4.86 -13.31 8.76
CA LEU A 348 5.50 -11.99 8.74
C LEU A 348 7.02 -12.08 8.72
N ALA A 349 7.62 -12.88 9.61
CA ALA A 349 9.07 -12.97 9.77
C ALA A 349 9.80 -13.45 8.49
N GLY A 350 9.15 -14.26 7.66
CA GLY A 350 9.76 -14.75 6.41
C GLY A 350 9.75 -13.76 5.25
N ASN A 351 8.78 -12.86 5.20
CA ASN A 351 8.49 -12.06 4.00
C ASN A 351 8.45 -10.54 4.25
N PHE A 352 8.39 -10.10 5.51
CA PHE A 352 8.18 -8.71 5.87
C PHE A 352 9.11 -8.28 7.02
N GLN A 353 9.62 -7.06 6.94
CA GLN A 353 10.26 -6.38 8.06
C GLN A 353 9.24 -5.47 8.75
N LEU A 354 8.80 -5.85 9.95
CA LEU A 354 7.88 -5.04 10.75
C LEU A 354 8.67 -3.96 11.50
N THR A 355 8.26 -2.70 11.41
CA THR A 355 8.94 -1.55 12.00
C THR A 355 7.95 -0.60 12.67
N ASN A 356 8.40 0.19 13.63
CA ASN A 356 7.62 1.30 14.18
C ASN A 356 7.86 2.55 13.32
N ALA A 357 6.79 3.21 12.86
CA ALA A 357 6.93 4.35 11.96
C ALA A 357 7.60 5.59 12.58
N LYS A 358 7.48 5.77 13.90
CA LYS A 358 7.98 6.97 14.60
C LYS A 358 9.50 6.99 14.68
N ASN A 359 10.14 5.83 14.85
CA ASN A 359 11.58 5.70 15.08
C ASN A 359 12.28 4.72 14.14
N GLN A 360 11.55 4.06 13.22
CA GLN A 360 12.02 3.01 12.32
C GLN A 360 12.65 1.80 13.03
N THR A 361 12.37 1.62 14.32
CA THR A 361 12.88 0.48 15.09
C THR A 361 12.16 -0.80 14.67
N VAL A 362 12.93 -1.88 14.52
CA VAL A 362 12.42 -3.18 14.07
C VAL A 362 11.69 -3.90 15.20
N TYR A 363 10.53 -4.46 14.89
CA TYR A 363 9.81 -5.34 15.79
C TYR A 363 10.43 -6.74 15.79
N CYS A 364 10.64 -7.29 16.97
CA CYS A 364 10.98 -8.68 17.20
C CYS A 364 9.69 -9.52 17.16
N LEU A 365 9.66 -10.51 16.27
CA LEU A 365 8.53 -11.41 16.06
C LEU A 365 8.77 -12.80 16.70
N ASP A 366 9.79 -12.92 17.55
CA ASP A 366 10.08 -14.16 18.27
C ASP A 366 8.94 -14.49 19.25
N GLU A 367 8.72 -15.78 19.51
CA GLU A 367 7.69 -16.21 20.46
C GLU A 367 8.02 -15.73 21.88
N ILE A 368 7.01 -15.16 22.54
CA ILE A 368 7.10 -14.70 23.94
C ILE A 368 6.68 -15.85 24.84
N ARG A 369 7.60 -16.34 25.68
CA ARG A 369 7.34 -17.38 26.68
C ARG A 369 7.49 -16.83 28.09
N MET A 370 6.69 -17.34 29.02
CA MET A 370 6.78 -17.01 30.44
C MET A 370 7.23 -18.24 31.21
N GLU A 371 8.28 -18.08 32.01
CA GLU A 371 8.78 -19.10 32.92
C GLU A 371 8.58 -18.63 34.36
N GLN A 372 7.86 -19.41 35.16
CA GLN A 372 7.68 -19.16 36.58
C GLN A 372 8.65 -20.05 37.36
N ASN A 373 9.65 -19.45 37.99
CA ASN A 373 10.58 -20.18 38.84
C ASN A 373 10.06 -20.17 40.28
N ARG A 374 9.86 -21.36 40.84
CA ARG A 374 9.60 -21.53 42.27
C ARG A 374 10.91 -21.93 42.93
N THR A 375 11.41 -21.11 43.85
CA THR A 375 12.54 -21.48 44.71
C THR A 375 12.10 -22.56 45.70
N ASP A 376 12.97 -23.55 45.95
CA ASP A 376 12.75 -24.60 46.94
C ASP A 376 12.68 -24.01 48.35
N GLY A 377 11.46 -23.70 48.78
CA GLY A 377 11.13 -22.96 49.99
C GLY A 377 9.85 -22.19 49.74
N VAL A 378 8.72 -22.77 50.13
CA VAL A 378 7.39 -22.36 49.67
C VAL A 378 6.95 -21.02 50.27
N ASP A 379 7.37 -19.90 49.69
CA ASP A 379 6.68 -18.60 49.83
C ASP A 379 5.75 -18.42 48.63
N TRP A 380 4.52 -18.94 48.75
CA TRP A 380 3.46 -18.81 47.73
C TRP A 380 3.19 -17.37 47.29
N PHE A 381 3.60 -16.40 48.10
CA PHE A 381 3.32 -15.00 47.91
C PHE A 381 4.44 -14.26 47.18
N GLU A 382 5.55 -14.93 46.86
CA GLU A 382 6.65 -14.39 46.07
C GLU A 382 6.67 -15.03 44.68
N LEU A 383 6.40 -14.22 43.66
CA LEU A 383 6.36 -14.66 42.26
C LEU A 383 7.62 -14.20 41.54
N GLN A 384 8.36 -15.16 40.98
CA GLN A 384 9.49 -14.91 40.09
C GLN A 384 9.13 -15.34 38.67
N ILE A 385 8.64 -14.38 37.88
CA ILE A 385 8.25 -14.60 36.48
C ILE A 385 9.37 -14.04 35.59
N THR A 386 9.87 -14.87 34.68
CA THR A 386 10.85 -14.48 33.65
C THR A 386 10.20 -14.58 32.29
N VAL A 387 10.26 -13.50 31.52
CA VAL A 387 9.85 -13.48 30.12
C VAL A 387 11.05 -13.85 29.26
N VAL A 388 10.85 -14.80 28.36
CA VAL A 388 11.85 -15.27 27.40
C VAL A 388 11.37 -14.90 26.00
N VAL A 389 12.19 -14.13 25.28
CA VAL A 389 11.95 -13.76 23.87
C VAL A 389 13.24 -14.01 23.10
N GLY A 390 13.24 -15.00 22.22
CA GLY A 390 14.48 -15.52 21.62
C GLY A 390 15.47 -15.90 22.71
N ASP A 391 16.67 -15.32 22.67
CA ASP A 391 17.73 -15.54 23.67
C ASP A 391 17.67 -14.56 24.87
N CYS A 392 16.76 -13.59 24.84
CA CYS A 392 16.64 -12.58 25.89
C CYS A 392 15.80 -13.10 27.06
N ARG A 393 16.35 -13.03 28.27
CA ARG A 393 15.64 -13.37 29.53
C ARG A 393 15.43 -12.11 30.36
N ILE A 394 14.18 -11.70 30.53
CA ILE A 394 13.80 -10.42 31.12
C ILE A 394 12.91 -10.67 32.35
N PRO A 395 13.28 -10.16 33.54
CA PRO A 395 12.39 -10.23 34.71
C PRO A 395 11.07 -9.52 34.43
N PHE A 396 9.95 -10.16 34.77
CA PHE A 396 8.62 -9.63 34.46
C PHE A 396 8.34 -8.28 35.13
N THR A 397 9.01 -8.01 36.26
CA THR A 397 9.04 -6.71 36.97
C THR A 397 9.37 -5.51 36.06
N ARG A 398 10.17 -5.71 35.00
CA ARG A 398 10.51 -4.63 34.04
C ARG A 398 9.32 -4.14 33.23
N PHE A 399 8.27 -4.95 33.09
CA PHE A 399 7.05 -4.56 32.36
C PHE A 399 6.05 -3.80 33.21
N ARG A 400 6.29 -3.62 34.53
CA ARG A 400 5.36 -2.93 35.46
C ARG A 400 4.87 -1.58 34.93
N LYS A 401 5.80 -0.70 34.53
CA LYS A 401 5.46 0.63 34.03
C LYS A 401 4.66 0.56 32.72
N HIS A 402 4.96 -0.42 31.87
CA HIS A 402 4.30 -0.59 30.58
C HIS A 402 2.85 -1.05 30.79
N ILE A 403 2.67 -2.09 31.60
CA ILE A 403 1.36 -2.67 31.92
C ILE A 403 0.45 -1.65 32.63
N LEU A 404 0.94 -0.98 33.68
CA LEU A 404 0.13 -0.04 34.46
C LEU A 404 -0.26 1.24 33.67
N ASN A 405 0.53 1.62 32.67
CA ASN A 405 0.25 2.81 31.84
C ASN A 405 -0.33 2.47 30.46
N GLY A 406 -0.65 1.20 30.18
CA GLY A 406 -1.18 0.79 28.88
C GLY A 406 -0.22 0.91 27.71
N ILE A 407 1.11 0.95 27.96
CA ILE A 407 2.12 1.05 26.91
C ILE A 407 2.36 -0.35 26.32
N ARG A 408 1.92 -0.58 25.08
CA ARG A 408 1.96 -1.89 24.40
C ARG A 408 3.32 -2.30 23.85
N GLU A 409 4.28 -1.38 23.78
CA GLU A 409 5.61 -1.63 23.22
C GLU A 409 6.68 -1.69 24.31
N PHE A 410 7.64 -2.62 24.19
CA PHE A 410 8.81 -2.69 25.07
C PHE A 410 10.11 -2.85 24.27
N MET A 411 11.13 -2.06 24.59
CA MET A 411 12.44 -2.12 23.94
C MET A 411 13.32 -3.19 24.59
N LEU A 412 13.75 -4.16 23.79
CA LEU A 412 14.67 -5.21 24.19
C LEU A 412 16.11 -4.65 24.35
N PRO A 413 16.98 -5.35 25.10
CA PRO A 413 18.39 -4.93 25.26
C PRO A 413 19.20 -4.85 23.96
N ASP A 414 18.77 -5.57 22.91
CA ASP A 414 19.39 -5.56 21.58
C ASP A 414 18.90 -4.39 20.70
N GLY A 415 17.97 -3.57 21.20
CA GLY A 415 17.40 -2.41 20.50
C GLY A 415 16.14 -2.71 19.68
N ARG A 416 15.71 -3.97 19.55
CA ARG A 416 14.42 -4.32 18.89
C ARG A 416 13.24 -4.05 19.82
N ILE A 417 12.03 -3.94 19.28
CA ILE A 417 10.79 -3.74 20.06
C ILE A 417 9.96 -5.02 20.06
N ILE A 418 9.36 -5.38 21.19
CA ILE A 418 8.31 -6.41 21.25
C ILE A 418 6.94 -5.76 21.48
N LEU A 419 5.91 -6.35 20.90
CA LEU A 419 4.52 -6.06 21.24
C LEU A 419 4.12 -6.93 22.43
N LEU A 420 3.67 -6.28 23.51
CA LEU A 420 3.24 -6.97 24.71
C LEU A 420 1.86 -7.62 24.49
N PRO A 421 1.67 -8.89 24.86
CA PRO A 421 0.36 -9.55 24.76
C PRO A 421 -0.72 -8.78 25.52
N GLU A 422 -1.91 -8.64 24.92
CA GLU A 422 -3.04 -7.95 25.55
C GLU A 422 -3.42 -8.59 26.89
N GLU A 423 -3.24 -9.91 26.98
CA GLU A 423 -3.44 -10.69 28.21
C GLU A 423 -2.69 -10.17 29.42
N TRP A 424 -1.54 -9.54 29.21
CA TRP A 424 -0.74 -9.02 30.30
C TRP A 424 -1.40 -7.83 30.99
N PHE A 425 -2.13 -7.02 30.23
CA PHE A 425 -2.77 -5.81 30.72
C PHE A 425 -4.00 -6.09 31.56
N TYR A 426 -4.71 -7.20 31.32
CA TYR A 426 -5.88 -7.55 32.13
C TYR A 426 -5.59 -8.62 33.19
N LYS A 427 -4.75 -9.62 32.88
CA LYS A 427 -4.49 -10.75 33.81
C LYS A 427 -3.48 -10.40 34.91
N TYR A 428 -2.54 -9.50 34.62
CA TYR A 428 -1.41 -9.21 35.51
C TYR A 428 -1.38 -7.75 36.01
N ALA A 429 -2.35 -6.90 35.64
CA ALA A 429 -2.43 -5.53 36.16
C ALA A 429 -2.57 -5.51 37.69
N ASP A 430 -3.50 -6.29 38.25
CA ASP A 430 -3.72 -6.38 39.70
C ASP A 430 -2.45 -6.87 40.44
N LEU A 431 -1.70 -7.80 39.83
CA LEU A 431 -0.43 -8.27 40.38
C LEU A 431 0.56 -7.11 40.57
N PHE A 432 0.65 -6.20 39.60
CA PHE A 432 1.51 -5.03 39.69
C PHE A 432 0.94 -3.90 40.54
N GLU A 433 -0.37 -3.70 40.53
CA GLU A 433 -1.01 -2.64 41.31
C GLU A 433 -0.86 -2.88 42.82
N TYR A 434 -1.10 -4.12 43.26
CA TYR A 434 -1.12 -4.48 44.68
C TYR A 434 0.16 -5.19 45.19
N GLY A 435 1.04 -5.61 44.30
CA GLY A 435 2.30 -6.29 44.63
C GLY A 435 3.47 -5.33 44.86
N ASP A 436 4.25 -5.61 45.89
CA ASP A 436 5.54 -4.97 46.14
C ASP A 436 6.59 -5.63 45.22
N SER A 437 7.03 -4.90 44.20
CA SER A 437 8.03 -5.39 43.25
C SER A 437 9.45 -5.08 43.70
N SER A 438 10.28 -6.11 43.82
CA SER A 438 11.74 -6.01 43.86
C SER A 438 12.31 -6.01 42.42
N GLU A 439 13.64 -6.08 42.26
CA GLU A 439 14.25 -6.16 40.91
C GLU A 439 13.79 -7.39 40.11
N LYS A 440 13.56 -8.54 40.76
CA LYS A 440 13.24 -9.81 40.08
C LYS A 440 11.99 -10.50 40.60
N THR A 441 11.48 -10.10 41.75
CA THR A 441 10.36 -10.78 42.41
C THR A 441 9.23 -9.81 42.69
N ILE A 442 8.01 -10.33 42.67
CA ILE A 442 6.79 -9.59 43.02
C ILE A 442 6.22 -10.26 44.25
N ARG A 443 6.12 -9.52 45.35
CA ARG A 443 5.58 -10.01 46.62
C ARG A 443 4.16 -9.49 46.82
N LEU A 444 3.23 -10.41 47.07
CA LEU A 444 1.84 -10.08 47.39
C LEU A 444 1.56 -10.27 48.88
N LYS A 445 0.55 -9.56 49.39
CA LYS A 445 0.04 -9.81 50.74
C LYS A 445 -0.74 -11.13 50.78
N PRO A 446 -0.72 -11.89 51.89
CA PRO A 446 -1.45 -13.15 51.98
C PRO A 446 -2.95 -13.07 51.67
N SER A 447 -3.58 -11.94 51.97
CA SER A 447 -4.99 -11.67 51.67
C SER A 447 -5.32 -11.64 50.16
N LEU A 448 -4.31 -11.50 49.29
CA LEU A 448 -4.46 -11.35 47.84
C LEU A 448 -4.17 -12.65 47.08
N MET A 449 -4.24 -13.80 47.76
CA MET A 449 -3.95 -15.12 47.18
C MET A 449 -4.82 -15.46 45.95
N GLY A 450 -6.00 -14.84 45.81
CA GLY A 450 -6.82 -14.95 44.59
C GLY A 450 -6.08 -14.51 43.32
N ILE A 451 -5.26 -13.46 43.41
CA ILE A 451 -4.45 -12.96 42.29
C ILE A 451 -3.34 -13.96 41.95
N VAL A 452 -2.64 -14.48 42.96
CA VAL A 452 -1.60 -15.52 42.79
C VAL A 452 -2.14 -16.74 42.05
N ASN A 453 -3.33 -17.20 42.44
CA ASN A 453 -3.99 -18.35 41.81
C ASN A 453 -4.47 -18.05 40.38
N ALA A 454 -4.93 -16.84 40.08
CA ALA A 454 -5.35 -16.45 38.74
C ALA A 454 -4.17 -16.39 37.75
N VAL A 455 -2.98 -16.04 38.26
CA VAL A 455 -1.74 -15.90 37.49
C VAL A 455 -0.95 -17.21 37.41
N SER A 456 -1.08 -18.09 38.40
CA SER A 456 -0.38 -19.39 38.40
C SER A 456 -1.04 -20.37 37.44
N GLU A 457 -0.27 -20.83 36.44
CA GLU A 457 -0.79 -21.78 35.44
C GLU A 457 -0.96 -23.20 35.99
N ASN A 458 -0.23 -23.55 37.05
CA ASN A 458 -0.32 -24.85 37.71
C ASN A 458 -1.08 -24.76 39.03
N LYS A 459 -2.26 -25.41 39.08
CA LYS A 459 -2.99 -25.67 40.33
C LYS A 459 -2.18 -26.62 41.19
N ASP A 460 -1.41 -26.04 42.11
CA ASP A 460 -0.68 -26.83 43.07
C ASP A 460 -1.67 -27.44 44.10
N PRO A 461 -1.71 -28.77 44.25
CA PRO A 461 -2.55 -29.42 45.26
C PRO A 461 -2.18 -29.04 46.70
N ASP A 462 -1.00 -28.48 46.95
CA ASP A 462 -0.57 -27.93 48.25
C ASP A 462 -0.79 -26.42 48.38
N SER A 463 -1.44 -25.77 47.40
CA SER A 463 -1.86 -24.37 47.52
C SER A 463 -2.72 -24.16 48.77
N PRO A 464 -2.53 -23.08 49.54
CA PRO A 464 -3.32 -22.80 50.74
C PRO A 464 -4.84 -22.71 50.52
N ILE A 465 -5.27 -22.57 49.26
CA ILE A 465 -6.68 -22.50 48.86
C ILE A 465 -7.25 -23.90 48.55
N SER A 466 -6.40 -24.88 48.24
CA SER A 466 -6.81 -26.26 47.98
C SER A 466 -6.80 -27.06 49.29
N TYR A 467 -7.92 -27.04 50.03
CA TYR A 467 -8.05 -27.91 51.19
C TYR A 467 -8.20 -29.36 50.75
N THR A 468 -7.11 -30.12 50.78
CA THR A 468 -7.17 -31.56 50.92
C THR A 468 -7.06 -31.90 52.41
N PRO A 469 -8.01 -32.65 53.00
CA PRO A 469 -7.96 -33.03 54.41
C PRO A 469 -6.81 -34.02 54.66
N LYS A 470 -5.58 -33.52 54.72
CA LYS A 470 -4.35 -34.30 54.91
C LYS A 470 -4.00 -34.49 56.39
N LYS A 471 -4.41 -33.55 57.25
CA LYS A 471 -4.07 -33.52 58.68
C LYS A 471 -5.33 -33.51 59.55
N LYS A 472 -5.47 -34.54 60.39
CA LYS A 472 -6.51 -34.59 61.41
C LYS A 472 -5.96 -34.00 62.70
N TYR A 473 -6.72 -33.11 63.31
CA TYR A 473 -6.38 -32.52 64.60
C TYR A 473 -7.16 -33.20 65.70
N ASP A 474 -6.49 -33.53 66.79
CA ASP A 474 -7.15 -34.07 67.97
C ASP A 474 -8.06 -33.02 68.60
N THR A 475 -9.21 -33.46 69.09
CA THR A 475 -10.15 -32.60 69.80
C THR A 475 -9.58 -32.21 71.17
N PRO A 476 -9.76 -30.96 71.62
CA PRO A 476 -9.25 -30.51 72.93
C PRO A 476 -9.85 -31.33 74.06
N GLN A 477 -9.03 -31.72 75.04
CA GLN A 477 -9.48 -32.53 76.19
C GLN A 477 -10.58 -31.85 77.01
N ARG A 478 -10.63 -30.52 77.02
CA ARG A 478 -11.65 -29.74 77.74
C ARG A 478 -12.98 -29.64 77.00
N LEU A 479 -13.06 -30.13 75.76
CA LEU A 479 -14.30 -30.17 75.01
C LEU A 479 -15.24 -31.21 75.63
N LYS A 480 -16.27 -30.75 76.34
CA LYS A 480 -17.32 -31.60 76.95
C LYS A 480 -18.39 -32.01 75.93
N ALA A 481 -17.97 -32.43 74.75
CA ALA A 481 -18.84 -32.85 73.65
C ALA A 481 -18.07 -33.78 72.69
N GLN A 482 -18.80 -34.64 71.97
CA GLN A 482 -18.23 -35.46 70.90
C GLN A 482 -18.58 -34.83 69.54
N LEU A 483 -17.57 -34.60 68.71
CA LEU A 483 -17.78 -34.11 67.34
C LEU A 483 -18.29 -35.23 66.43
N ARG A 484 -19.30 -34.92 65.62
CA ARG A 484 -19.69 -35.76 64.48
C ARG A 484 -18.63 -35.65 63.39
N ARG A 485 -18.57 -36.63 62.48
CA ARG A 485 -17.57 -36.69 61.40
C ARG A 485 -17.46 -35.37 60.61
N TYR A 486 -18.58 -34.81 60.16
CA TYR A 486 -18.58 -33.54 59.41
C TYR A 486 -18.14 -32.34 60.27
N GLN A 487 -18.37 -32.37 61.59
CA GLN A 487 -17.91 -31.30 62.51
C GLN A 487 -16.40 -31.39 62.75
N GLN A 488 -15.86 -32.60 62.80
CA GLN A 488 -14.42 -32.85 62.81
C GLN A 488 -13.78 -32.35 61.51
N ASP A 489 -14.42 -32.59 60.36
CA ASP A 489 -13.94 -32.12 59.06
C ASP A 489 -13.94 -30.57 58.99
N GLY A 490 -15.00 -29.92 59.47
CA GLY A 490 -15.08 -28.45 59.58
C GLY A 490 -14.05 -27.86 60.55
N PHE A 491 -13.79 -28.52 61.68
CA PHE A 491 -12.71 -28.15 62.60
C PHE A 491 -11.31 -28.29 61.96
N ASN A 492 -11.03 -29.42 61.30
CA ASN A 492 -9.76 -29.65 60.61
C ASN A 492 -9.53 -28.60 59.51
N TRP A 493 -10.58 -28.22 58.78
CA TRP A 493 -10.53 -27.16 57.77
C TRP A 493 -10.21 -25.79 58.38
N MET A 494 -10.88 -25.40 59.47
CA MET A 494 -10.57 -24.14 60.15
C MET A 494 -9.15 -24.12 60.75
N MET A 495 -8.66 -25.26 61.24
CA MET A 495 -7.27 -25.38 61.71
C MET A 495 -6.27 -25.22 60.57
N HIS A 496 -6.55 -25.80 59.40
CA HIS A 496 -5.75 -25.59 58.20
C HIS A 496 -5.70 -24.12 57.80
N LEU A 497 -6.85 -23.44 57.71
CA LEU A 497 -6.88 -21.99 57.42
C LEU A 497 -6.05 -21.19 58.42
N LYS A 498 -6.18 -21.49 59.71
CA LYS A 498 -5.44 -20.82 60.78
C LYS A 498 -3.92 -21.05 60.67
N GLU A 499 -3.48 -22.28 60.40
CA GLU A 499 -2.04 -22.60 60.21
C GLU A 499 -1.43 -21.83 59.03
N HIS A 500 -2.23 -21.53 58.01
CA HIS A 500 -1.82 -20.75 56.84
C HIS A 500 -2.15 -19.24 56.94
N HIS A 501 -2.58 -18.76 58.11
CA HIS A 501 -2.98 -17.35 58.34
C HIS A 501 -4.12 -16.83 57.44
N PHE A 502 -5.01 -17.72 56.99
CA PHE A 502 -6.21 -17.36 56.24
C PHE A 502 -7.43 -17.21 57.15
N GLY A 503 -8.33 -16.30 56.76
CA GLY A 503 -9.70 -16.28 57.24
C GLY A 503 -10.60 -17.17 56.37
N GLY A 504 -11.78 -17.52 56.88
CA GLY A 504 -12.75 -18.29 56.11
C GLY A 504 -14.17 -18.12 56.63
N CYS A 505 -15.14 -18.26 55.73
CA CYS A 505 -16.57 -18.27 56.06
C CYS A 505 -17.04 -19.70 56.26
N LEU A 506 -17.28 -20.12 57.51
CA LEU A 506 -17.88 -21.42 57.81
C LEU A 506 -19.40 -21.36 57.52
N ALA A 507 -19.77 -21.70 56.29
CA ALA A 507 -21.13 -21.55 55.75
C ALA A 507 -21.91 -22.88 55.65
N ASP A 508 -21.74 -23.77 56.65
CA ASP A 508 -22.54 -25.00 56.78
C ASP A 508 -24.05 -24.70 56.92
N ASP A 509 -24.92 -25.66 56.58
CA ASP A 509 -26.37 -25.57 56.77
C ASP A 509 -26.76 -25.23 58.23
N MET A 510 -27.97 -24.66 58.38
CA MET A 510 -28.53 -24.35 59.69
C MET A 510 -28.71 -25.63 60.53
N GLY A 511 -28.33 -25.58 61.82
CA GLY A 511 -28.46 -26.71 62.73
C GLY A 511 -27.30 -27.71 62.73
N LEU A 512 -26.30 -27.57 61.85
CA LEU A 512 -25.13 -28.48 61.83
C LEU A 512 -24.13 -28.25 62.97
N GLY A 513 -24.33 -27.25 63.81
CA GLY A 513 -23.51 -27.02 65.01
C GLY A 513 -22.20 -26.27 64.74
N LYS A 514 -22.24 -25.23 63.89
CA LYS A 514 -21.12 -24.31 63.63
C LYS A 514 -20.50 -23.76 64.92
N THR A 515 -21.33 -23.39 65.90
CA THR A 515 -20.88 -22.92 67.22
C THR A 515 -19.99 -23.94 67.91
N LEU A 516 -20.33 -25.23 67.87
CA LEU A 516 -19.52 -26.29 68.48
C LEU A 516 -18.17 -26.45 67.75
N GLN A 517 -18.17 -26.37 66.42
CA GLN A 517 -16.94 -26.41 65.63
C GLN A 517 -16.03 -25.20 65.95
N THR A 518 -16.58 -23.99 66.04
CA THR A 518 -15.83 -22.77 66.39
C THR A 518 -15.30 -22.82 67.83
N LEU A 519 -16.10 -23.29 68.79
CA LEU A 519 -15.64 -23.46 70.17
C LEU A 519 -14.51 -24.49 70.27
N THR A 520 -14.56 -25.57 69.47
CA THR A 520 -13.47 -26.55 69.36
C THR A 520 -12.19 -25.88 68.87
N LEU A 521 -12.27 -25.05 67.81
CA LEU A 521 -11.14 -24.27 67.30
C LEU A 521 -10.54 -23.35 68.37
N LEU A 522 -11.37 -22.63 69.11
CA LEU A 522 -10.94 -21.72 70.17
C LEU A 522 -10.27 -22.49 71.31
N LEU A 523 -10.91 -23.54 71.82
CA LEU A 523 -10.33 -24.40 72.85
C LEU A 523 -8.97 -24.96 72.41
N HIS A 524 -8.87 -25.49 71.19
CA HIS A 524 -7.60 -25.99 70.66
C HIS A 524 -6.52 -24.90 70.55
N THR A 525 -6.93 -23.67 70.27
CA THR A 525 -6.01 -22.52 70.11
C THR A 525 -5.48 -22.02 71.44
N TYR A 526 -6.31 -22.01 72.48
CA TYR A 526 -6.04 -21.38 73.76
C TYR A 526 -5.72 -22.36 74.90
N ASP A 527 -5.94 -23.67 74.72
CA ASP A 527 -5.53 -24.73 75.67
C ASP A 527 -4.05 -25.15 75.48
N ARG A 528 -3.16 -24.21 75.15
CA ARG A 528 -1.71 -24.47 75.11
C ARG A 528 -1.11 -24.56 76.50
#